data_AF-A0A821YQ48-F1
#
_entry.id   AF-A0A821YQ48-F1
#
_cell.length_a   1.000
_cell.length_b   1.000
_cell.length_c   1.000
_cell.angle_alpha   90.00
_cell.angle_beta   90.00
_cell.angle_gamma   90.00
#
_symmetry.space_group_name_H-M   'P 1'
#
loop_
_entity.id
_entity.type
_entity.pdbx_description
1 polymer ?
#
loop_
_entity_poly.entity_id
_entity_poly.type
_entity_poly.pdbx_seq_one_letter_code
_entity_poly.pdbx_strand_id
1 'polypeptide(L)'
;SRYEVTYTPDCVGEFQIDISHDNIPVDDSNPYVARAFDVNKVKICDFPSTIMVDTPAYFIIDATDSGSGNLEIAVSIDDKNIPNYVQNEGGARFRVKFIPDQAGSYFVHIKFNGVDLYGSPFTCNVLSSDFTFENYEYAPINKRSLLLIKPKSNSKFNPNLHIDIVSPSGNCIQGKIEEKSANIYAIQYTPNEIGDHHIMFYTDNDKKCMITKFICQVYDATKIRISDLPAAIPHQLYKFTINTMDAGDGHVSVKIKQSGNRLAHEQARIDLHIYEITFLPETQDECFVTISFNGENN
;
A
#
# COMPACT_ATOMS: atom_id res chain seq x y z
N SER A 1 -40.05 -21.03 -30.60
CA SER A 1 -40.14 -21.41 -29.18
C SER A 1 -39.05 -20.69 -28.41
N ARG A 2 -39.31 -20.27 -27.17
CA ARG A 2 -38.28 -19.72 -26.27
C ARG A 2 -37.77 -20.86 -25.39
N TYR A 3 -36.46 -21.09 -25.40
CA TYR A 3 -35.80 -22.04 -24.51
C TYR A 3 -35.04 -21.27 -23.43
N GLU A 4 -35.09 -21.75 -22.20
CA GLU A 4 -34.38 -21.18 -21.06
C GLU A 4 -33.47 -22.25 -20.48
N VAL A 5 -32.20 -21.90 -20.29
CA VAL A 5 -31.18 -22.78 -19.71
C VAL A 5 -30.69 -22.12 -18.43
N THR A 6 -30.76 -22.86 -17.32
CA THR A 6 -30.22 -22.43 -16.03
C THR A 6 -29.13 -23.39 -15.59
N TYR A 7 -28.09 -22.87 -14.95
CA TYR A 7 -27.01 -23.65 -14.38
C TYR A 7 -26.56 -22.99 -13.07
N THR A 8 -25.93 -23.77 -12.20
CA THR A 8 -25.33 -23.29 -10.95
C THR A 8 -23.91 -23.83 -10.93
N PRO A 9 -22.88 -22.97 -11.11
CA PRO A 9 -21.49 -23.37 -10.99
C PRO A 9 -21.22 -23.98 -9.61
N ASP A 10 -20.47 -25.08 -9.57
CA ASP A 10 -20.04 -25.75 -8.34
C ASP A 10 -18.68 -25.24 -7.83
N CYS A 11 -17.93 -24.58 -8.69
CA CYS A 11 -16.65 -23.97 -8.36
C CYS A 11 -16.49 -22.56 -8.97
N VAL A 12 -15.55 -21.82 -8.41
CA VAL A 12 -15.13 -20.51 -8.90
C VAL A 12 -14.34 -20.71 -10.19
N GLY A 13 -14.61 -19.91 -11.22
CA GLY A 13 -13.87 -20.01 -12.47
C GLY A 13 -14.61 -19.43 -13.67
N GLU A 14 -13.95 -19.55 -14.82
CA GLU A 14 -14.51 -19.23 -16.11
C GLU A 14 -15.10 -20.50 -16.74
N PHE A 15 -16.35 -20.42 -17.20
CA PHE A 15 -17.08 -21.50 -17.84
C PHE A 15 -17.42 -21.08 -19.27
N GLN A 16 -17.07 -21.93 -20.23
CA GLN A 16 -17.48 -21.78 -21.62
C GLN A 16 -18.77 -22.56 -21.84
N ILE A 17 -19.77 -21.86 -22.38
CA ILE A 17 -21.09 -22.42 -22.64
C ILE A 17 -21.29 -22.44 -24.14
N ASP A 18 -21.23 -23.64 -24.71
CA ASP A 18 -21.52 -23.88 -26.11
C ASP A 18 -23.01 -24.09 -26.33
N ILE A 19 -23.62 -23.26 -27.18
CA ILE A 19 -25.01 -23.40 -27.59
C ILE A 19 -25.05 -23.61 -29.10
N SER A 20 -25.53 -24.78 -29.52
CA SER A 20 -25.65 -25.13 -30.93
C SER A 20 -26.98 -25.83 -31.24
N HIS A 21 -27.43 -25.70 -32.49
CA HIS A 21 -28.55 -26.43 -33.06
C HIS A 21 -28.07 -27.19 -34.30
N ASP A 22 -28.27 -28.52 -34.34
CA ASP A 22 -27.73 -29.39 -35.40
C ASP A 22 -26.20 -29.23 -35.60
N ASN A 23 -25.45 -29.05 -34.51
CA ASN A 23 -24.01 -28.76 -34.48
C ASN A 23 -23.59 -27.41 -35.11
N ILE A 24 -24.54 -26.52 -35.38
CA ILE A 24 -24.28 -25.16 -35.84
C ILE A 24 -24.45 -24.21 -34.64
N PRO A 25 -23.45 -23.39 -34.30
CA PRO A 25 -23.58 -22.38 -33.26
C PRO A 25 -24.82 -21.51 -33.47
N VAL A 26 -25.54 -21.20 -32.39
CA VAL A 26 -26.78 -20.42 -32.50
C VAL A 26 -26.54 -18.97 -32.93
N ASP A 27 -25.35 -18.42 -32.65
CA ASP A 27 -24.88 -17.13 -33.13
C ASP A 27 -23.33 -17.03 -33.06
N ASP A 28 -22.79 -15.89 -33.49
CA ASP A 28 -21.35 -15.60 -33.52
C ASP A 28 -20.74 -15.32 -32.13
N SER A 29 -21.55 -15.25 -31.06
CA SER A 29 -21.08 -15.05 -29.68
C SER A 29 -20.68 -16.36 -29.00
N ASN A 30 -20.89 -17.50 -29.65
CA ASN A 30 -20.51 -18.81 -29.15
C ASN A 30 -18.97 -19.03 -29.22
N PRO A 31 -18.31 -19.52 -28.15
CA PRO A 31 -18.87 -19.88 -26.84
C PRO A 31 -19.15 -18.65 -25.96
N TYR A 32 -20.26 -18.68 -25.24
CA TYR A 32 -20.53 -17.68 -24.21
C TYR A 32 -19.63 -17.93 -23.01
N VAL A 33 -19.15 -16.85 -22.39
CA VAL A 33 -18.28 -16.92 -21.21
C VAL A 33 -19.07 -16.51 -19.97
N ALA A 34 -19.14 -17.42 -19.01
CA ALA A 34 -19.69 -17.18 -17.69
C ALA A 34 -18.58 -17.18 -16.64
N ARG A 35 -18.59 -16.22 -15.72
CA ARG A 35 -17.60 -16.11 -14.64
C ARG A 35 -18.28 -16.30 -13.30
N ALA A 36 -18.00 -17.43 -12.66
CA ALA A 36 -18.49 -17.74 -11.33
C ALA A 36 -17.53 -17.17 -10.28
N PHE A 37 -18.09 -16.59 -9.22
CA PHE A 37 -17.34 -16.01 -8.12
C PHE A 37 -17.93 -16.47 -6.78
N ASP A 38 -17.13 -16.43 -5.72
CA ASP A 38 -17.57 -16.74 -4.36
C ASP A 38 -17.10 -15.66 -3.39
N VAL A 39 -18.04 -14.83 -2.95
CA VAL A 39 -17.78 -13.73 -2.01
C VAL A 39 -17.24 -14.23 -0.66
N ASN A 40 -17.59 -15.45 -0.25
CA ASN A 40 -17.16 -16.01 1.04
C ASN A 40 -15.70 -16.45 1.03
N LYS A 41 -15.07 -16.53 -0.14
CA LYS A 41 -13.64 -16.79 -0.27
C LYS A 41 -12.79 -15.53 -0.16
N VAL A 42 -13.41 -14.33 -0.19
CA VAL A 42 -12.70 -13.08 0.09
C VAL A 42 -12.39 -13.02 1.58
N LYS A 43 -11.11 -12.85 1.92
CA LYS A 43 -10.63 -12.80 3.30
C LYS A 43 -10.15 -11.41 3.65
N ILE A 44 -10.34 -11.03 4.91
CA ILE A 44 -9.77 -9.81 5.47
C ILE A 44 -8.73 -10.22 6.50
N CYS A 45 -7.51 -9.72 6.33
CA CYS A 45 -6.39 -9.96 7.23
C CYS A 45 -6.01 -8.66 7.94
N ASP A 46 -5.57 -8.78 9.20
CA ASP A 46 -5.05 -7.68 10.01
C ASP A 46 -6.00 -6.48 10.18
N PHE A 47 -7.31 -6.70 10.17
CA PHE A 47 -8.29 -5.63 10.36
C PHE A 47 -8.12 -4.98 11.76
N PRO A 48 -7.89 -3.66 11.83
CA PRO A 48 -7.65 -3.00 13.11
C PRO A 48 -8.98 -2.75 13.83
N SER A 49 -9.18 -3.34 15.00
CA SER A 49 -10.38 -3.10 15.82
C SER A 49 -10.34 -1.75 16.54
N THR A 50 -9.15 -1.24 16.86
CA THR A 50 -8.97 0.03 17.56
C THR A 50 -7.70 0.73 17.09
N ILE A 51 -7.81 2.03 16.80
CA ILE A 51 -6.72 2.92 16.38
C ILE A 51 -6.88 4.30 17.00
N MET A 52 -5.95 5.20 16.71
CA MET A 52 -5.99 6.60 17.16
C MET A 52 -6.26 7.57 16.02
N VAL A 53 -6.85 8.73 16.35
CA VAL A 53 -6.96 9.87 15.43
C VAL A 53 -5.59 10.25 14.87
N ASP A 54 -5.54 10.58 13.57
CA ASP A 54 -4.35 10.92 12.80
C ASP A 54 -3.34 9.77 12.63
N THR A 55 -3.72 8.53 12.94
CA THR A 55 -2.87 7.34 12.71
C THR A 55 -3.45 6.48 11.58
N PRO A 56 -2.67 6.15 10.53
CA PRO A 56 -3.18 5.32 9.46
C PRO A 56 -3.53 3.91 9.95
N ALA A 57 -4.71 3.45 9.56
CA ALA A 57 -5.13 2.07 9.65
C ALA A 57 -4.85 1.35 8.35
N TYR A 58 -4.42 0.08 8.47
CA TYR A 58 -4.15 -0.80 7.35
C TYR A 58 -4.86 -2.12 7.56
N PHE A 59 -5.36 -2.71 6.47
CA PHE A 59 -5.82 -4.09 6.42
C PHE A 59 -5.66 -4.64 5.00
N ILE A 60 -5.58 -5.97 4.88
CA ILE A 60 -5.44 -6.64 3.58
C ILE A 60 -6.76 -7.31 3.22
N ILE A 61 -7.17 -7.14 1.97
CA ILE A 61 -8.24 -7.93 1.34
C ILE A 61 -7.57 -8.93 0.40
N ASP A 62 -7.78 -10.21 0.65
CA ASP A 62 -7.29 -11.32 -0.16
C ASP A 62 -8.48 -11.93 -0.93
N ALA A 63 -8.52 -11.73 -2.24
CA ALA A 63 -9.55 -12.25 -3.13
C ALA A 63 -8.98 -13.32 -4.10
N THR A 64 -7.82 -13.90 -3.80
CA THR A 64 -7.12 -14.83 -4.70
C THR A 64 -8.00 -16.02 -5.12
N ASP A 65 -8.82 -16.55 -4.22
CA ASP A 65 -9.66 -17.73 -4.45
C ASP A 65 -11.11 -17.39 -4.82
N SER A 66 -11.46 -16.11 -4.91
CA SER A 66 -12.86 -15.64 -5.01
C SER A 66 -13.37 -15.56 -6.44
N GLY A 67 -12.49 -15.67 -7.43
CA GLY A 67 -12.80 -15.51 -8.84
C GLY A 67 -12.51 -14.08 -9.32
N SER A 68 -12.77 -13.83 -10.60
CA SER A 68 -12.61 -12.47 -11.13
C SER A 68 -13.80 -11.61 -10.72
N GLY A 69 -13.51 -10.36 -10.36
CA GLY A 69 -14.54 -9.45 -9.91
C GLY A 69 -14.03 -8.08 -9.51
N ASN A 70 -14.98 -7.20 -9.23
CA ASN A 70 -14.71 -5.86 -8.73
C ASN A 70 -14.86 -5.82 -7.21
N LEU A 71 -13.89 -5.20 -6.54
CA LEU A 71 -13.97 -4.88 -5.11
C LEU A 71 -14.42 -3.44 -4.95
N GLU A 72 -15.41 -3.23 -4.09
CA GLU A 72 -15.87 -1.90 -3.70
C GLU A 72 -15.64 -1.74 -2.21
N ILE A 73 -14.95 -0.67 -1.82
CA ILE A 73 -14.59 -0.38 -0.43
C ILE A 73 -15.04 1.03 -0.11
N ALA A 74 -15.81 1.19 0.96
CA ALA A 74 -16.21 2.48 1.49
C ALA A 74 -15.95 2.53 2.99
N VAL A 75 -15.23 3.55 3.43
CA VAL A 75 -15.00 3.84 4.85
C VAL A 75 -15.88 5.02 5.24
N SER A 76 -16.62 4.93 6.34
CA SER A 76 -17.49 6.01 6.80
C SER A 76 -17.52 6.18 8.31
N ILE A 77 -17.91 7.38 8.76
CA ILE A 77 -18.25 7.71 10.15
C ILE A 77 -19.48 8.62 10.11
N ASP A 78 -20.49 8.34 10.93
CA ASP A 78 -21.76 9.10 10.96
C ASP A 78 -22.34 9.34 9.54
N ASP A 79 -22.36 8.30 8.71
CA ASP A 79 -22.80 8.30 7.30
C ASP A 79 -21.99 9.23 6.36
N LYS A 80 -20.84 9.74 6.78
CA LYS A 80 -19.91 10.53 5.95
C LYS A 80 -18.78 9.65 5.45
N ASN A 81 -18.53 9.67 4.15
CA ASN A 81 -17.41 8.95 3.54
C ASN A 81 -16.07 9.56 3.94
N ILE A 82 -15.11 8.67 4.20
CA ILE A 82 -13.73 8.97 4.55
C ILE A 82 -12.84 8.47 3.42
N PRO A 83 -11.89 9.28 2.93
CA PRO A 83 -10.97 8.85 1.89
C PRO A 83 -10.15 7.63 2.33
N ASN A 84 -10.12 6.62 1.47
CA ASN A 84 -9.25 5.46 1.61
C ASN A 84 -8.40 5.28 0.35
N TYR A 85 -7.26 4.64 0.53
CA TYR A 85 -6.30 4.33 -0.51
C TYR A 85 -6.20 2.82 -0.64
N VAL A 86 -6.14 2.31 -1.86
CA VAL A 86 -6.02 0.88 -2.15
C VAL A 86 -4.76 0.66 -2.97
N GLN A 87 -3.86 -0.17 -2.44
CA GLN A 87 -2.63 -0.58 -3.11
C GLN A 87 -2.78 -2.06 -3.51
N ASN A 88 -2.53 -2.36 -4.78
CA ASN A 88 -2.47 -3.74 -5.27
C ASN A 88 -1.13 -4.37 -4.84
N GLU A 89 -1.18 -5.51 -4.15
CA GLU A 89 -0.02 -6.30 -3.70
C GLU A 89 0.31 -7.46 -4.65
N GLY A 90 -0.44 -7.58 -5.76
CA GLY A 90 -0.36 -8.72 -6.68
C GLY A 90 -1.27 -9.88 -6.26
N GLY A 91 -1.53 -10.80 -7.20
CA GLY A 91 -2.28 -12.02 -6.91
C GLY A 91 -3.71 -11.80 -6.38
N ALA A 92 -4.38 -10.70 -6.75
CA ALA A 92 -5.69 -10.30 -6.22
C ALA A 92 -5.70 -10.03 -4.70
N ARG A 93 -4.57 -9.58 -4.15
CA ARG A 93 -4.44 -9.06 -2.80
C ARG A 93 -4.32 -7.53 -2.82
N PHE A 94 -5.02 -6.88 -1.89
CA PHE A 94 -5.12 -5.43 -1.86
C PHE A 94 -4.92 -4.92 -0.43
N ARG A 95 -3.95 -4.03 -0.25
CA ARG A 95 -3.73 -3.29 0.99
C ARG A 95 -4.60 -2.04 0.98
N VAL A 96 -5.46 -1.91 1.97
CA VAL A 96 -6.29 -0.72 2.17
C VAL A 96 -5.69 0.13 3.28
N LYS A 97 -5.60 1.44 3.05
CA LYS A 97 -5.18 2.45 4.04
C LYS A 97 -6.26 3.51 4.19
N PHE A 98 -6.59 3.88 5.42
CA PHE A 98 -7.35 5.11 5.71
C PHE A 98 -6.75 5.81 6.92
N ILE A 99 -6.94 7.13 7.01
CA ILE A 99 -6.46 7.94 8.15
C ILE A 99 -7.69 8.62 8.76
N PRO A 100 -8.10 8.26 9.98
CA PRO A 100 -9.21 8.90 10.66
C PRO A 100 -8.80 10.28 11.18
N ASP A 101 -9.68 11.25 11.05
CA ASP A 101 -9.51 12.65 11.44
C ASP A 101 -10.25 13.01 12.74
N GLN A 102 -11.12 12.13 13.22
CA GLN A 102 -11.88 12.32 14.46
C GLN A 102 -12.10 10.99 15.20
N ALA A 103 -12.41 11.08 16.50
CA ALA A 103 -12.73 9.92 17.31
C ALA A 103 -14.15 9.45 17.05
N GLY A 104 -14.40 8.14 17.13
CA GLY A 104 -15.71 7.54 16.88
C GLY A 104 -15.63 6.14 16.30
N SER A 105 -16.79 5.55 15.99
CA SER A 105 -16.86 4.25 15.32
C SER A 105 -16.90 4.45 13.81
N TYR A 106 -15.88 3.93 13.13
CA TYR A 106 -15.77 3.92 11.68
C TYR A 106 -16.29 2.58 11.15
N PHE A 107 -17.00 2.62 10.03
CA PHE A 107 -17.58 1.48 9.35
C PHE A 107 -16.91 1.28 8.00
N VAL A 108 -16.39 0.08 7.77
CA VAL A 108 -15.76 -0.32 6.51
C VAL A 108 -16.70 -1.27 5.79
N HIS A 109 -17.37 -0.76 4.76
CA HIS A 109 -18.22 -1.55 3.88
C HIS A 109 -17.38 -2.13 2.74
N ILE A 110 -17.50 -3.43 2.51
CA ILE A 110 -16.78 -4.12 1.44
C ILE A 110 -17.76 -4.99 0.67
N LYS A 111 -17.76 -4.83 -0.66
CA LYS A 111 -18.52 -5.65 -1.60
C LYS A 111 -17.59 -6.28 -2.62
N PHE A 112 -18.00 -7.46 -3.10
CA PHE A 112 -17.38 -8.15 -4.22
C PHE A 112 -18.45 -8.48 -5.25
N ASN A 113 -18.31 -7.96 -6.47
CA ASN A 113 -19.32 -8.07 -7.54
C ASN A 113 -20.72 -7.63 -7.08
N GLY A 114 -20.80 -6.53 -6.34
CA GLY A 114 -22.05 -5.95 -5.82
C GLY A 114 -22.65 -6.68 -4.60
N VAL A 115 -22.07 -7.80 -4.17
CA VAL A 115 -22.52 -8.57 -2.99
C VAL A 115 -21.67 -8.21 -1.78
N ASP A 116 -22.30 -7.89 -0.65
CA ASP A 116 -21.61 -7.61 0.60
C ASP A 116 -20.83 -8.84 1.11
N LEU A 117 -19.62 -8.60 1.60
CA LEU A 117 -18.85 -9.62 2.30
C LEU A 117 -19.55 -10.03 3.59
N TYR A 118 -19.37 -11.29 3.98
CA TYR A 118 -19.82 -11.74 5.29
C TYR A 118 -19.16 -10.91 6.40
N GLY A 119 -19.96 -10.29 7.27
CA GLY A 119 -19.50 -9.41 8.34
C GLY A 119 -19.36 -7.93 7.95
N SER A 120 -19.58 -7.56 6.68
CA SER A 120 -19.66 -6.16 6.27
C SER A 120 -20.95 -5.51 6.83
N PRO A 121 -20.90 -4.27 7.36
CA PRO A 121 -19.70 -3.48 7.58
C PRO A 121 -18.85 -3.93 8.77
N PHE A 122 -17.54 -3.81 8.63
CA PHE A 122 -16.57 -4.04 9.71
C PHE A 122 -16.39 -2.76 10.53
N THR A 123 -16.36 -2.87 11.86
CA THR A 123 -16.25 -1.72 12.77
C THR A 123 -14.82 -1.53 13.27
N CYS A 124 -14.27 -0.33 13.10
CA CYS A 124 -13.02 0.12 13.69
C CYS A 124 -13.28 1.28 14.65
N ASN A 125 -12.90 1.14 15.92
CA ASN A 125 -13.07 2.19 16.91
C ASN A 125 -11.86 3.13 16.93
N VAL A 126 -12.08 4.42 16.76
CA VAL A 126 -11.03 5.44 16.76
C VAL A 126 -11.06 6.21 18.05
N LEU A 127 -9.95 6.16 18.79
CA LEU A 127 -9.76 6.88 20.04
C LEU A 127 -9.08 8.22 19.80
N SER A 128 -9.37 9.20 20.65
CA SER A 128 -8.62 10.46 20.69
C SER A 128 -7.14 10.20 20.95
N SER A 129 -6.27 11.00 20.33
CA SER A 129 -4.82 10.95 20.55
C SER A 129 -4.32 12.25 21.18
N ASP A 130 -3.46 12.12 22.19
CA ASP A 130 -2.70 13.24 22.76
C ASP A 130 -1.41 13.54 21.99
N PHE A 131 -1.07 12.72 20.98
CA PHE A 131 0.16 12.80 20.21
C PHE A 131 -0.09 12.71 18.71
N THR A 132 0.84 13.25 17.93
CA THR A 132 0.98 13.00 16.49
C THR A 132 2.28 12.26 16.23
N PHE A 133 2.28 11.51 15.14
CA PHE A 133 3.42 10.72 14.69
C PHE A 133 3.88 11.21 13.33
N GLU A 134 5.18 11.37 13.17
CA GLU A 134 5.80 11.75 11.89
C GLU A 134 6.96 10.81 11.56
N ASN A 135 7.28 10.69 10.27
CA ASN A 135 8.36 9.85 9.75
C ASN A 135 8.23 8.36 10.12
N TYR A 136 7.00 7.84 10.15
CA TYR A 136 6.73 6.43 10.46
C TYR A 136 6.68 5.53 9.21
N GLU A 137 6.43 6.10 8.03
CA GLU A 137 6.08 5.31 6.83
C GLU A 137 7.26 4.53 6.25
N TYR A 138 8.46 5.14 6.18
CA TYR A 138 9.60 4.54 5.50
C TYR A 138 10.87 4.64 6.34
N ALA A 139 11.70 3.60 6.27
CA ALA A 139 13.02 3.59 6.89
C ALA A 139 14.05 2.86 6.00
N PRO A 140 15.26 3.39 5.83
CA PRO A 140 16.33 2.66 5.15
C PRO A 140 16.86 1.50 6.00
N ILE A 141 17.11 0.36 5.38
CA ILE A 141 17.70 -0.82 6.03
C ILE A 141 19.10 -0.50 6.57
N ASN A 142 19.44 -1.10 7.72
CA ASN A 142 20.73 -0.97 8.41
C ASN A 142 21.17 0.46 8.76
N LYS A 143 20.25 1.42 8.68
CA LYS A 143 20.47 2.81 9.07
C LYS A 143 19.60 3.16 10.27
N ARG A 144 20.10 4.08 11.09
CA ARG A 144 19.37 4.58 12.26
C ARG A 144 18.22 5.47 11.77
N SER A 145 17.00 5.08 12.09
CA SER A 145 15.76 5.79 11.74
C SER A 145 15.13 6.43 12.97
N LEU A 146 14.39 7.52 12.74
CA LEU A 146 13.70 8.28 13.78
C LEU A 146 12.23 8.45 13.42
N LEU A 147 11.35 7.91 14.25
CA LEU A 147 9.92 8.21 14.23
C LEU A 147 9.66 9.26 15.31
N LEU A 148 9.13 10.42 14.92
CA LEU A 148 8.89 11.53 15.84
C LEU A 148 7.52 11.41 16.49
N ILE A 149 7.46 11.67 17.79
CA ILE A 149 6.24 11.73 18.59
C ILE A 149 6.13 13.15 19.13
N LYS A 150 5.07 13.86 18.72
CA LYS A 150 4.80 15.24 19.12
C LYS A 150 3.49 15.31 19.89
N PRO A 151 3.48 15.78 21.14
CA PRO A 151 2.24 16.04 21.87
C PRO A 151 1.41 17.13 21.17
N LYS A 152 0.09 16.95 21.10
CA LYS A 152 -0.84 17.94 20.49
C LYS A 152 -1.04 19.18 21.35
N SER A 153 -0.71 19.11 22.63
CA SER A 153 -0.77 20.23 23.56
C SER A 153 0.51 20.31 24.40
N ASN A 154 0.62 21.31 25.28
CA ASN A 154 1.70 21.38 26.28
C ASN A 154 1.60 20.28 27.36
N SER A 155 0.73 19.28 27.18
CA SER A 155 0.72 18.06 27.96
C SER A 155 2.09 17.39 27.92
N LYS A 156 2.58 17.00 29.10
CA LYS A 156 3.81 16.22 29.22
C LYS A 156 3.61 14.87 28.54
N PHE A 157 4.65 14.40 27.86
CA PHE A 157 4.71 13.06 27.31
C PHE A 157 4.41 12.00 28.37
N ASN A 158 3.64 10.99 27.98
CA ASN A 158 3.30 9.88 28.86
C ASN A 158 4.54 9.00 29.06
N PRO A 159 5.15 8.96 30.26
CA PRO A 159 6.35 8.17 30.50
C PRO A 159 6.09 6.66 30.43
N ASN A 160 4.82 6.22 30.43
CA ASN A 160 4.41 4.82 30.34
C ASN A 160 4.13 4.38 28.89
N LEU A 161 4.50 5.18 27.89
CA LEU A 161 4.40 4.77 26.50
C LEU A 161 5.46 3.69 26.21
N HIS A 162 5.01 2.48 25.90
CA HIS A 162 5.86 1.37 25.48
C HIS A 162 5.74 1.13 23.99
N ILE A 163 6.81 0.61 23.42
CA ILE A 163 6.90 0.31 21.99
C ILE A 163 7.41 -1.10 21.78
N ASP A 164 6.84 -1.76 20.79
CA ASP A 164 7.43 -2.95 20.18
C ASP A 164 7.61 -2.72 18.70
N ILE A 165 8.76 -3.15 18.18
CA ILE A 165 9.06 -3.11 16.76
C ILE A 165 9.31 -4.54 16.33
N VAL A 166 8.51 -5.04 15.40
CA VAL A 166 8.59 -6.42 14.91
C VAL A 166 8.87 -6.39 13.41
N SER A 167 9.90 -7.10 12.97
CA SER A 167 10.27 -7.24 11.56
C SER A 167 9.33 -8.19 10.81
N PRO A 168 9.37 -8.25 9.46
CA PRO A 168 8.55 -9.18 8.68
C PRO A 168 8.69 -10.64 9.11
N SER A 169 9.91 -11.06 9.46
CA SER A 169 10.19 -12.42 9.96
C SER A 169 9.73 -12.67 11.41
N GLY A 170 9.13 -11.68 12.07
CA GLY A 170 8.65 -11.77 13.45
C GLY A 170 9.71 -11.45 14.51
N ASN A 171 10.90 -10.99 14.11
CA ASN A 171 11.96 -10.66 15.06
C ASN A 171 11.71 -9.31 15.73
N CYS A 172 11.96 -9.24 17.04
CA CYS A 172 11.91 -7.99 17.77
C CYS A 172 13.13 -7.12 17.49
N ILE A 173 12.90 -5.86 17.12
CA ILE A 173 13.92 -4.84 16.93
C ILE A 173 13.92 -3.91 18.14
N GLN A 174 15.12 -3.61 18.65
CA GLN A 174 15.26 -2.69 19.78
C GLN A 174 14.94 -1.25 19.35
N GLY A 175 13.85 -0.72 19.91
CA GLY A 175 13.52 0.70 19.86
C GLY A 175 13.90 1.40 21.16
N LYS A 176 14.36 2.65 21.07
CA LYS A 176 14.60 3.50 22.24
C LYS A 176 13.86 4.82 22.08
N ILE A 177 13.05 5.18 23.07
CA ILE A 177 12.41 6.49 23.15
C ILE A 177 13.40 7.48 23.77
N GLU A 178 13.64 8.60 23.10
CA GLU A 178 14.48 9.69 23.59
C GLU A 178 13.79 11.04 23.36
N GLU A 179 13.88 11.94 24.33
CA GLU A 179 13.52 13.35 24.12
C GLU A 179 14.61 14.01 23.25
N LYS A 180 14.22 14.57 22.10
CA LYS A 180 15.14 15.23 21.16
C LYS A 180 15.22 16.74 21.37
N SER A 181 14.10 17.35 21.74
CA SER A 181 14.00 18.75 22.16
C SER A 181 12.78 18.91 23.07
N ALA A 182 12.61 20.08 23.70
CA ALA A 182 11.54 20.32 24.66
C ALA A 182 10.17 19.86 24.12
N ASN A 183 9.64 18.80 24.72
CA ASN A 183 8.36 18.19 24.36
C ASN A 183 8.29 17.52 22.96
N ILE A 184 9.43 17.16 22.36
CA ILE A 184 9.50 16.34 21.14
C ILE A 184 10.30 15.07 21.43
N TYR A 185 9.66 13.93 21.21
CA TYR A 185 10.23 12.62 21.47
C TYR A 185 10.49 11.91 20.14
N ALA A 186 11.44 10.99 20.13
CA ALA A 186 11.69 10.15 18.98
C ALA A 186 11.91 8.71 19.40
N ILE A 187 11.35 7.79 18.62
CA ILE A 187 11.76 6.40 18.65
C ILE A 187 12.95 6.27 17.72
N GLN A 188 14.08 5.84 18.28
CA GLN A 188 15.26 5.48 17.53
C GLN A 188 15.33 3.96 17.38
N TYR A 189 15.46 3.49 16.15
CA TYR A 189 15.61 2.08 15.81
C TYR A 189 16.47 1.93 14.55
N THR A 190 17.00 0.73 14.33
CA THR A 190 17.76 0.37 13.12
C THR A 190 17.16 -0.91 12.57
N PRO A 191 16.33 -0.85 11.51
CA PRO A 191 15.79 -2.06 10.91
C PRO A 191 16.88 -2.84 10.16
N ASN A 192 16.74 -4.15 10.08
CA ASN A 192 17.74 -5.06 9.49
C ASN A 192 17.16 -6.02 8.44
N GLU A 193 15.89 -5.83 8.08
CA GLU A 193 15.15 -6.64 7.12
C GLU A 193 14.40 -5.71 6.17
N ILE A 194 14.24 -6.08 4.90
CA ILE A 194 13.41 -5.31 3.94
C ILE A 194 11.96 -5.74 4.13
N GLY A 195 11.03 -4.79 4.12
CA GLY A 195 9.59 -5.05 4.18
C GLY A 195 8.89 -4.41 5.39
N ASP A 196 7.66 -4.85 5.62
CA ASP A 196 6.76 -4.29 6.62
C ASP A 196 7.21 -4.57 8.06
N HIS A 197 7.62 -3.52 8.75
CA HIS A 197 7.88 -3.55 10.18
C HIS A 197 6.67 -3.03 10.93
N HIS A 198 6.22 -3.76 11.93
CA HIS A 198 5.11 -3.36 12.78
C HIS A 198 5.63 -2.62 14.01
N ILE A 199 5.30 -1.33 14.11
CA ILE A 199 5.61 -0.50 15.28
C ILE A 199 4.33 -0.36 16.11
N MET A 200 4.26 -1.04 17.25
CA MET A 200 3.09 -1.10 18.12
C MET A 200 3.31 -0.27 19.38
N PHE A 201 2.27 0.47 19.78
CA PHE A 201 2.31 1.37 20.92
C PHE A 201 1.36 0.90 22.00
N TYR A 202 1.81 0.98 23.25
CA TYR A 202 1.05 0.56 24.42
C TYR A 202 1.13 1.62 25.52
N THR A 203 0.08 1.75 26.33
CA THR A 203 0.00 2.70 27.45
C THR A 203 0.24 2.09 28.82
N ASP A 204 0.35 0.76 28.90
CA ASP A 204 0.63 0.01 30.12
C ASP A 204 1.91 -0.84 29.95
N ASN A 205 2.63 -1.02 31.06
CA ASN A 205 3.83 -1.84 31.15
C ASN A 205 3.57 -3.31 30.77
N ASP A 206 2.35 -3.80 30.98
CA ASP A 206 1.97 -5.18 30.66
C ASP A 206 1.49 -5.37 29.21
N LYS A 207 1.52 -4.30 28.39
CA LYS A 207 1.16 -4.30 26.97
C LYS A 207 -0.27 -4.81 26.68
N LYS A 208 -1.18 -4.77 27.66
CA LYS A 208 -2.57 -5.20 27.43
C LYS A 208 -3.38 -4.26 26.57
N CYS A 209 -3.02 -2.98 26.54
CA CYS A 209 -3.75 -1.94 25.80
C CYS A 209 -2.88 -1.39 24.67
N MET A 210 -2.92 -2.05 23.50
CA MET A 210 -2.35 -1.50 22.27
C MET A 210 -3.21 -0.32 21.82
N ILE A 211 -2.63 0.86 21.68
CA ILE A 211 -3.34 2.07 21.30
C ILE A 211 -3.33 2.31 19.78
N THR A 212 -2.23 1.96 19.11
CA THR A 212 -2.11 2.03 17.66
C THR A 212 -0.94 1.18 17.18
N LYS A 213 -0.92 0.92 15.87
CA LYS A 213 0.13 0.18 15.15
C LYS A 213 0.44 0.92 13.85
N PHE A 214 1.71 1.19 13.59
CA PHE A 214 2.17 1.63 12.27
C PHE A 214 2.80 0.48 11.50
N ILE A 215 2.67 0.55 10.18
CA ILE A 215 3.48 -0.22 9.25
C ILE A 215 4.58 0.72 8.74
N CYS A 216 5.83 0.38 9.04
CA CYS A 216 7.01 1.04 8.49
C CYS A 216 7.58 0.15 7.38
N GLN A 217 7.56 0.64 6.13
CA GLN A 217 8.11 -0.02 4.97
C GLN A 217 9.62 0.20 4.93
N VAL A 218 10.37 -0.84 5.28
CA VAL A 218 11.83 -0.79 5.25
C VAL A 218 12.33 -1.11 3.86
N TYR A 219 13.22 -0.26 3.34
CA TYR A 219 13.71 -0.34 1.97
C TYR A 219 15.24 -0.37 1.86
N ASP A 220 15.74 -0.83 0.71
CA ASP A 220 17.13 -0.80 0.32
C ASP A 220 17.30 -0.13 -1.05
N ALA A 221 17.62 1.15 -1.02
CA ALA A 221 17.86 1.98 -2.20
C ALA A 221 18.96 1.40 -3.11
N THR A 222 19.94 0.68 -2.56
CA THR A 222 21.07 0.12 -3.33
C THR A 222 20.67 -1.06 -4.23
N LYS A 223 19.47 -1.62 -4.01
CA LYS A 223 18.94 -2.73 -4.80
C LYS A 223 18.14 -2.28 -6.02
N ILE A 224 17.97 -0.97 -6.21
CA ILE A 224 17.34 -0.42 -7.41
C ILE A 224 18.25 -0.68 -8.61
N ARG A 225 17.65 -1.15 -9.71
CA ARG A 225 18.36 -1.42 -10.96
C ARG A 225 17.83 -0.50 -12.04
N ILE A 226 18.75 0.05 -12.83
CA ILE A 226 18.43 0.85 -14.01
C ILE A 226 18.76 -0.02 -15.22
N SER A 227 17.95 0.06 -16.27
CA SER A 227 18.31 -0.55 -17.55
C SER A 227 19.62 0.03 -18.11
N ASP A 228 20.16 -0.60 -19.13
CA ASP A 228 21.27 -0.01 -19.88
C ASP A 228 20.91 1.41 -20.34
N LEU A 229 21.89 2.31 -20.20
CA LEU A 229 21.77 3.71 -20.59
C LEU A 229 22.59 3.93 -21.87
N PRO A 230 22.01 3.70 -23.08
CA PRO A 230 22.72 3.97 -24.33
C PRO A 230 23.05 5.46 -24.47
N ALA A 231 23.93 5.80 -25.41
CA ALA A 231 24.21 7.21 -25.70
C ALA A 231 22.93 7.93 -26.16
N ALA A 232 22.65 9.07 -25.54
CA ALA A 232 21.51 9.90 -25.92
C ALA A 232 21.79 10.64 -27.23
N ILE A 233 20.78 10.70 -28.10
CA ILE A 233 20.85 11.46 -29.36
C ILE A 233 20.00 12.72 -29.20
N PRO A 234 20.54 13.92 -29.48
CA PRO A 234 19.77 15.17 -29.40
C PRO A 234 18.48 15.09 -30.21
N HIS A 235 17.40 15.60 -29.63
CA HIS A 235 16.06 15.63 -30.20
C HIS A 235 15.44 14.26 -30.53
N GLN A 236 15.97 13.17 -29.96
CA GLN A 236 15.32 11.85 -29.99
C GLN A 236 14.84 11.47 -28.60
N LEU A 237 13.64 10.86 -28.52
CA LEU A 237 13.11 10.38 -27.25
C LEU A 237 14.07 9.36 -26.65
N TYR A 238 14.52 9.66 -25.44
CA TYR A 238 15.35 8.80 -24.65
C TYR A 238 14.50 8.08 -23.62
N LYS A 239 14.70 6.77 -23.51
CA LYS A 239 13.96 5.90 -22.59
C LYS A 239 14.90 5.01 -21.81
N PHE A 240 14.60 4.85 -20.53
CA PHE A 240 15.21 3.83 -19.68
C PHE A 240 14.21 3.39 -18.62
N THR A 241 14.44 2.21 -18.05
CA THR A 241 13.57 1.68 -16.98
C THR A 241 14.29 1.63 -15.65
N ILE A 242 13.51 1.77 -14.59
CA ILE A 242 13.94 1.62 -13.19
C ILE A 242 13.16 0.45 -12.60
N ASN A 243 13.87 -0.57 -12.14
CA ASN A 243 13.34 -1.73 -11.46
C ASN A 243 13.59 -1.62 -9.95
N THR A 244 12.51 -1.73 -9.18
CA THR A 244 12.47 -1.59 -7.71
C THR A 244 12.14 -2.89 -6.97
N MET A 245 12.03 -4.01 -7.68
CA MET A 245 11.54 -5.29 -7.15
C MET A 245 12.26 -5.73 -5.87
N ASP A 246 13.58 -5.58 -5.83
CA ASP A 246 14.40 -6.01 -4.68
C ASP A 246 14.61 -4.91 -3.63
N ALA A 247 14.17 -3.68 -3.91
CA ALA A 247 14.41 -2.51 -3.06
C ALA A 247 13.40 -2.37 -1.92
N GLY A 248 12.31 -3.15 -1.93
CA GLY A 248 11.18 -2.97 -1.04
C GLY A 248 10.22 -1.89 -1.53
N ASP A 249 9.18 -1.59 -0.74
CA ASP A 249 8.17 -0.62 -1.11
C ASP A 249 8.68 0.83 -1.01
N GLY A 250 8.25 1.66 -1.96
CA GLY A 250 8.61 3.06 -1.95
C GLY A 250 8.25 3.84 -3.20
N HIS A 251 8.66 5.10 -3.19
CA HIS A 251 8.43 6.05 -4.27
C HIS A 251 9.75 6.40 -4.96
N VAL A 252 9.79 6.17 -6.28
CA VAL A 252 10.87 6.64 -7.16
C VAL A 252 10.61 8.08 -7.57
N SER A 253 11.60 8.96 -7.37
CA SER A 253 11.60 10.31 -7.90
C SER A 253 12.84 10.53 -8.78
N VAL A 254 12.61 10.98 -10.01
CA VAL A 254 13.65 11.24 -11.00
C VAL A 254 13.78 12.74 -11.24
N LYS A 255 15.03 13.21 -11.36
CA LYS A 255 15.36 14.56 -11.81
C LYS A 255 16.38 14.46 -12.92
N ILE A 256 16.13 15.17 -14.01
CA ILE A 256 17.04 15.19 -15.17
C ILE A 256 17.51 16.62 -15.36
N LYS A 257 18.82 16.79 -15.58
CA LYS A 257 19.42 18.05 -15.95
C LYS A 257 20.30 17.92 -17.18
N GLN A 258 20.31 18.92 -18.05
CA GLN A 258 21.25 19.04 -19.15
C GLN A 258 21.83 20.46 -19.14
N SER A 259 23.16 20.57 -19.20
CA SER A 259 23.87 21.86 -19.17
C SER A 259 23.50 22.73 -17.94
N GLY A 260 23.21 22.07 -16.82
CA GLY A 260 22.79 22.70 -15.55
C GLY A 260 21.28 23.01 -15.44
N ASN A 261 20.53 22.96 -16.54
CA ASN A 261 19.10 23.25 -16.58
C ASN A 261 18.27 22.00 -16.33
N ARG A 262 17.11 22.16 -15.69
CA ARG A 262 16.15 21.06 -15.52
C ARG A 262 15.56 20.68 -16.88
N LEU A 263 15.62 19.40 -17.20
CA LEU A 263 14.99 18.83 -18.38
C LEU A 263 13.65 18.18 -17.99
N ALA A 264 12.62 18.41 -18.79
CA ALA A 264 11.32 17.79 -18.61
C ALA A 264 11.39 16.28 -18.92
N HIS A 265 10.60 15.49 -18.18
CA HIS A 265 10.50 14.05 -18.39
C HIS A 265 9.11 13.56 -17.98
N GLU A 266 8.77 12.40 -18.52
CA GLU A 266 7.60 11.61 -18.13
C GLU A 266 8.06 10.40 -17.33
N GLN A 267 7.32 10.07 -16.27
CA GLN A 267 7.52 8.88 -15.45
C GLN A 267 6.24 8.07 -15.47
N ALA A 268 6.26 6.90 -16.09
CA ALA A 268 5.14 5.98 -16.17
C ALA A 268 5.46 4.70 -15.38
N ARG A 269 4.54 4.27 -14.49
CA ARG A 269 4.63 2.94 -13.86
C ARG A 269 4.03 1.93 -14.83
N ILE A 270 4.88 1.11 -15.45
CA ILE A 270 4.47 0.16 -16.50
C ILE A 270 4.23 -1.26 -15.94
N ASP A 271 4.75 -1.54 -14.75
CA ASP A 271 4.49 -2.74 -13.96
C ASP A 271 4.55 -2.38 -12.46
N LEU A 272 4.14 -3.29 -11.58
CA LEU A 272 4.19 -3.12 -10.12
C LEU A 272 5.56 -2.61 -9.65
N HIS A 273 6.65 -3.12 -10.19
CA HIS A 273 8.00 -2.72 -9.77
C HIS A 273 8.82 -1.98 -10.82
N ILE A 274 8.23 -1.67 -11.99
CA ILE A 274 8.95 -1.11 -13.14
C ILE A 274 8.38 0.25 -13.50
N TYR A 275 9.27 1.25 -13.53
CA TYR A 275 9.00 2.60 -14.00
C TYR A 275 9.74 2.84 -15.32
N GLU A 276 9.05 3.31 -16.35
CA GLU A 276 9.66 3.85 -17.56
C GLU A 276 9.82 5.37 -17.41
N ILE A 277 11.04 5.85 -17.67
CA ILE A 277 11.35 7.27 -17.74
C ILE A 277 11.58 7.64 -19.20
N THR A 278 10.87 8.66 -19.66
CA THR A 278 11.00 9.18 -21.03
C THR A 278 11.34 10.66 -21.00
N PHE A 279 12.34 11.09 -21.75
CA PHE A 279 12.69 12.51 -21.89
C PHE A 279 13.30 12.82 -23.27
N LEU A 280 13.45 14.10 -23.59
CA LEU A 280 13.99 14.57 -24.87
C LEU A 280 15.27 15.39 -24.62
N PRO A 281 16.47 14.85 -24.89
CA PRO A 281 17.71 15.63 -24.86
C PRO A 281 17.65 16.79 -25.86
N GLU A 282 18.07 17.99 -25.46
CA GLU A 282 18.02 19.19 -26.29
C GLU A 282 19.35 19.47 -27.01
N THR A 283 20.47 19.15 -26.38
CA THR A 283 21.83 19.38 -26.92
C THR A 283 22.66 18.10 -26.92
N GLN A 284 23.90 18.19 -27.41
CA GLN A 284 24.90 17.11 -27.31
C GLN A 284 25.55 17.03 -25.92
N ASP A 285 25.22 17.93 -25.00
CA ASP A 285 25.81 17.95 -23.65
C ASP A 285 25.30 16.75 -22.83
N GLU A 286 26.08 16.35 -21.83
CA GLU A 286 25.72 15.26 -20.93
C GLU A 286 24.41 15.54 -20.17
N CYS A 287 23.56 14.52 -20.09
CA CYS A 287 22.38 14.52 -19.23
C CYS A 287 22.74 13.90 -17.87
N PHE A 288 22.48 14.64 -16.79
CA PHE A 288 22.61 14.17 -15.43
C PHE A 288 21.25 13.70 -14.93
N VAL A 289 21.10 12.39 -14.74
CA VAL A 289 19.91 11.78 -14.15
C VAL A 289 20.20 11.51 -12.68
N THR A 290 19.40 12.09 -11.79
CA THR A 290 19.40 11.79 -10.36
C THR A 290 18.15 10.99 -10.04
N ILE A 291 18.33 9.82 -9.44
CA ILE A 291 17.24 8.97 -9.00
C ILE A 291 17.24 8.98 -7.48
N SER A 292 16.06 9.05 -6.90
CA SER A 292 15.87 8.93 -5.46
C SER A 292 14.76 7.96 -5.13
N PHE A 293 14.89 7.26 -4.03
CA PHE A 293 13.91 6.30 -3.54
C PHE A 293 13.57 6.61 -2.09
N ASN A 294 12.31 6.92 -1.83
CA ASN A 294 11.84 7.41 -0.52
C ASN A 294 12.66 8.61 0.00
N GLY A 295 13.15 9.44 -0.92
CA GLY A 295 13.97 10.63 -0.61
C GLY A 295 15.48 10.37 -0.47
N GLU A 296 15.92 9.11 -0.52
CA GLU A 296 17.35 8.77 -0.57
C GLU A 296 17.86 8.78 -2.01
N ASN A 297 18.90 9.57 -2.31
CA ASN A 297 19.51 9.63 -3.64
C ASN A 297 20.36 8.39 -3.90
N ASN A 298 20.25 7.85 -5.12
CA ASN A 298 21.13 6.82 -5.70
C ASN A 298 21.90 7.37 -6.90
#